data_AF-C1BBY7-F1
#
_entry.id   AF-C1BBY7-F1
#
_cell.length_a   1.000
_cell.length_b   1.000
_cell.length_c   1.000
_cell.angle_alpha   90.00
_cell.angle_beta   90.00
_cell.angle_gamma   90.00
#
_symmetry.space_group_name_H-M   'P 1'
#
loop_
_entity.id
_entity.type
_entity.pdbx_description
1 polymer ?
#
loop_
_entity_poly.entity_id
_entity_poly.type
_entity_poly.pdbx_seq_one_letter_code
_entity_poly.pdbx_strand_id
1 'polypeptide(L)'
;MDDADQSAPMPSIVQTELPCEFCAEHPQYFPGDPVGFVRAARWAVVVKDCCHFDARVDYLLCDEHWAMIRHQQLPGQCPRCGAIAYSVKDIVCTEIPLGRTVDGAWPVIRR
;
A
#
# COMPACT_ATOMS: atom_id res chain seq x y z
N MET A 1 24.67 47.89 -17.61
CA MET A 1 23.92 47.59 -16.38
C MET A 1 22.80 46.68 -16.85
N ASP A 2 23.09 45.38 -16.86
CA ASP A 2 22.16 44.34 -17.28
C ASP A 2 21.60 43.71 -16.02
N ASP A 3 20.33 43.99 -15.77
CA ASP A 3 19.53 43.43 -14.69
C ASP A 3 19.21 41.97 -15.08
N ALA A 4 19.99 41.03 -14.55
CA ALA A 4 19.74 39.62 -14.72
C ALA A 4 18.54 39.23 -13.85
N ASP A 5 17.40 39.05 -14.51
CA ASP A 5 16.18 38.43 -13.96
C ASP A 5 16.51 37.00 -13.48
N GLN A 6 17.01 36.89 -12.25
CA GLN A 6 17.17 35.63 -11.54
C GLN A 6 15.79 35.23 -11.00
N SER A 7 14.91 34.77 -11.89
CA SER A 7 13.77 33.95 -11.49
C SER A 7 14.32 32.71 -10.80
N ALA A 8 14.26 32.70 -9.47
CA ALA A 8 14.60 31.54 -8.65
C ALA A 8 13.79 30.33 -9.16
N PRO A 9 14.41 29.15 -9.34
CA PRO A 9 13.69 27.97 -9.79
C PRO A 9 12.55 27.68 -8.79
N MET A 10 11.31 27.64 -9.28
CA MET A 10 10.17 27.18 -8.50
C MET A 10 10.52 25.83 -7.87
N PRO A 11 10.18 25.58 -6.59
CA PRO A 11 10.43 24.29 -5.97
C PRO A 11 9.70 23.23 -6.79
N SER A 12 10.48 22.44 -7.53
CA SER A 12 9.98 21.26 -8.21
C SER A 12 9.38 20.36 -7.13
N ILE A 13 8.07 20.13 -7.19
CA ILE A 13 7.42 19.12 -6.36
C ILE A 13 8.07 17.79 -6.77
N VAL A 14 8.99 17.30 -5.94
CA VAL A 14 9.53 15.97 -6.12
C VAL A 14 8.37 15.01 -5.90
N GLN A 15 7.87 14.43 -6.99
CA GLN A 15 6.93 13.32 -6.94
C GLN A 15 7.67 12.10 -6.41
N THR A 16 7.77 12.01 -5.08
CA THR A 16 8.29 10.80 -4.45
C THR A 16 7.16 9.79 -4.38
N GLU A 17 7.30 8.69 -5.12
CA GLU A 17 6.38 7.56 -4.94
C GLU A 17 6.57 6.99 -3.52
N LEU A 18 5.47 6.82 -2.80
CA LEU A 18 5.50 6.19 -1.49
C LEU A 18 5.88 4.72 -1.67
N PRO A 19 6.83 4.17 -0.88
CA PRO A 19 7.22 2.77 -1.03
C PRO A 19 6.13 1.84 -0.46
N CYS A 20 5.99 0.65 -1.05
CA CYS A 20 5.26 -0.44 -0.43
C CYS A 20 6.06 -0.95 0.77
N GLU A 21 5.44 -0.95 1.96
CA GLU A 21 6.09 -1.34 3.21
C GLU A 21 6.50 -2.82 3.20
N PHE A 22 5.65 -3.69 2.67
CA PHE A 22 5.98 -5.12 2.58
C PHE A 22 7.17 -5.38 1.63
N CYS A 23 7.25 -4.68 0.50
CA CYS A 23 8.44 -4.75 -0.37
C CYS A 23 9.69 -4.23 0.32
N ALA A 24 9.57 -3.19 1.15
CA ALA A 24 10.70 -2.60 1.87
C ALA A 24 11.24 -3.54 2.96
N GLU A 25 10.35 -4.27 3.65
CA GLU A 25 10.72 -5.26 4.66
C GLU A 25 11.25 -6.57 4.04
N HIS A 26 10.70 -6.96 2.89
CA HIS A 26 11.02 -8.20 2.19
C HIS A 26 11.42 -7.95 0.73
N PRO A 27 12.60 -7.35 0.48
CA PRO A 27 13.07 -7.11 -0.86
C PRO A 27 13.22 -8.44 -1.62
N GLN A 28 12.76 -8.47 -2.88
CA GLN A 28 12.74 -9.66 -3.76
C GLN A 28 11.66 -10.70 -3.44
N TYR A 29 10.53 -10.28 -2.87
CA TYR A 29 9.40 -11.19 -2.63
C TYR A 29 8.84 -11.83 -3.92
N PHE A 30 8.78 -11.09 -5.03
CA PHE A 30 8.26 -11.58 -6.30
C PHE A 30 9.37 -12.01 -7.28
N PRO A 31 9.21 -13.15 -7.99
CA PRO A 31 10.14 -13.56 -9.04
C PRO A 31 10.22 -12.51 -10.15
N GLY A 32 11.44 -12.09 -10.49
CA GLY A 32 11.68 -11.12 -11.56
C GLY A 32 11.91 -9.68 -11.08
N ASP A 33 11.68 -9.39 -9.80
CA ASP A 33 12.05 -8.09 -9.24
C ASP A 33 13.58 -7.95 -9.11
N PRO A 34 14.18 -6.81 -9.50
CA PRO A 34 15.60 -6.56 -9.28
C PRO A 34 15.99 -6.65 -7.81
N VAL A 35 17.26 -6.97 -7.54
CA VAL A 35 17.82 -6.98 -6.18
C VAL A 35 17.62 -5.62 -5.52
N GLY A 36 16.90 -5.59 -4.40
CA GLY A 36 16.63 -4.36 -3.64
C GLY A 36 15.52 -3.48 -4.24
N PHE A 37 14.77 -3.97 -5.23
CA PHE A 37 13.64 -3.25 -5.78
C PHE A 37 12.48 -3.17 -4.79
N VAL A 38 11.97 -1.95 -4.60
CA VAL A 38 10.78 -1.67 -3.77
C VAL A 38 9.72 -1.06 -4.67
N ARG A 39 8.57 -1.74 -4.77
CA ARG A 39 7.44 -1.26 -5.57
C ARG A 39 6.80 -0.04 -4.94
N ALA A 40 6.25 0.84 -5.77
CA ALA A 40 5.44 1.95 -5.30
C ALA A 40 4.13 1.46 -4.68
N ALA A 41 3.72 2.08 -3.59
CA ALA A 41 2.41 1.89 -2.98
C ALA A 41 1.32 2.46 -3.88
N ARG A 42 0.26 1.67 -4.06
CA ARG A 42 -0.97 2.01 -4.78
C ARG A 42 -2.20 1.91 -3.89
N TRP A 43 -2.04 1.51 -2.62
CA TRP A 43 -3.09 1.38 -1.64
C TRP A 43 -2.59 1.80 -0.26
N ALA A 44 -3.38 2.60 0.44
CA ALA A 44 -3.32 2.75 1.89
C ALA A 44 -4.44 1.89 2.49
N VAL A 45 -4.10 0.90 3.29
CA VAL A 45 -5.06 -0.03 3.89
C VAL A 45 -4.94 -0.02 5.40
N VAL A 46 -6.05 -0.24 6.09
CA VAL A 46 -6.05 -0.36 7.55
C VAL A 46 -6.51 -1.76 7.90
N VAL A 47 -5.61 -2.52 8.52
CA VAL A 47 -5.79 -3.92 8.88
C VAL A 47 -6.07 -4.03 10.39
N LYS A 48 -6.94 -4.96 10.77
CA LYS A 48 -7.22 -5.32 12.15
C LYS A 48 -6.24 -6.41 12.59
N ASP A 49 -5.54 -6.16 13.68
CA ASP A 49 -4.70 -7.15 14.32
C ASP A 49 -5.51 -8.02 15.27
N CYS A 50 -5.90 -9.20 14.79
CA CYS A 50 -6.63 -10.20 15.56
C CYS A 50 -5.87 -10.72 16.80
N CYS A 51 -4.54 -10.53 16.89
CA CYS A 51 -3.77 -10.91 18.08
C CYS A 51 -3.81 -9.84 19.17
N HIS A 52 -4.20 -8.61 18.83
CA HIS A 52 -4.19 -7.46 19.73
C HIS A 52 -5.56 -6.76 19.77
N PHE A 53 -6.63 -7.53 19.96
CA PHE A 53 -8.00 -7.02 20.13
C PHE A 53 -8.46 -6.07 18.99
N ASP A 54 -8.21 -6.45 17.75
CA ASP A 54 -8.51 -5.64 16.56
C ASP A 54 -7.84 -4.26 16.55
N ALA A 55 -6.65 -4.15 17.15
CA ALA A 55 -5.81 -2.97 16.98
C ALA A 55 -5.64 -2.66 15.49
N ARG A 56 -5.72 -1.37 15.13
CA ARG A 56 -5.64 -0.94 13.73
C ARG A 56 -4.19 -0.69 13.35
N VAL A 57 -3.77 -1.29 12.26
CA VAL A 57 -2.45 -1.13 11.68
C VAL A 57 -2.60 -0.60 10.26
N ASP A 58 -2.01 0.55 10.00
CA ASP A 58 -2.02 1.17 8.69
C ASP A 58 -0.88 0.59 7.85
N TYR A 59 -1.16 0.27 6.59
CA TYR A 59 -0.18 -0.22 5.63
C TYR A 59 -0.22 0.52 4.29
N LEU A 60 0.94 0.74 3.70
CA LEU A 60 1.13 1.17 2.31
C LEU A 60 1.53 -0.03 1.45
N LEU A 61 0.66 -0.42 0.52
CA LEU A 61 0.81 -1.64 -0.29
C LEU A 61 0.85 -1.34 -1.79
N CYS A 62 1.69 -2.05 -2.54
CA CYS A 62 1.58 -2.13 -4.00
C CYS A 62 0.37 -3.00 -4.40
N ASP A 63 0.01 -2.99 -5.68
CA ASP A 63 -1.13 -3.76 -6.18
C ASP A 63 -1.00 -5.27 -5.90
N GLU A 64 0.20 -5.83 -6.00
CA GLU A 64 0.43 -7.26 -5.75
C GLU A 64 0.23 -7.64 -4.28
N HIS A 65 0.79 -6.88 -3.34
CA HIS A 65 0.62 -7.15 -1.91
C HIS A 65 -0.81 -6.91 -1.44
N TRP A 66 -1.50 -5.91 -2.02
CA TRP A 66 -2.92 -5.75 -1.78
C TRP A 66 -3.75 -6.93 -2.31
N ALA A 67 -3.45 -7.38 -3.54
CA ALA A 67 -4.13 -8.51 -4.15
C ALA A 67 -4.00 -9.80 -3.31
N MET A 68 -2.84 -10.02 -2.66
CA MET A 68 -2.66 -11.15 -1.75
C MET A 68 -3.65 -11.15 -0.58
N ILE A 69 -3.89 -9.99 0.05
CA ILE A 69 -4.86 -9.86 1.15
C ILE A 69 -6.29 -10.03 0.61
N ARG A 70 -6.59 -9.38 -0.51
CA ARG A 70 -7.93 -9.36 -1.12
C ARG A 70 -8.37 -10.73 -1.64
N HIS A 71 -7.44 -11.51 -2.17
CA HIS A 71 -7.70 -12.80 -2.81
C HIS A 71 -7.17 -13.99 -2.01
N GLN A 72 -6.85 -13.79 -0.72
CA GLN A 72 -6.50 -14.90 0.16
C GLN A 72 -7.66 -15.91 0.26
N GLN A 73 -7.31 -17.18 0.48
CA GLN A 73 -8.31 -18.22 0.72
C GLN A 73 -8.94 -18.03 2.09
N LEU A 74 -10.27 -18.04 2.14
CA LEU A 74 -11.06 -17.88 3.36
C LEU A 74 -12.03 -19.06 3.51
N PRO A 75 -12.36 -19.50 4.74
CA PRO A 75 -11.95 -18.92 6.01
C PRO A 75 -10.46 -19.13 6.32
N GLY A 76 -9.81 -18.07 6.80
CA GLY A 76 -8.39 -18.08 7.21
C GLY A 76 -8.28 -18.08 8.72
N GLN A 77 -7.41 -18.93 9.28
CA GLN A 77 -7.14 -18.97 10.72
C GLN A 77 -5.78 -18.33 11.02
N CYS A 78 -5.76 -17.38 11.96
CA CYS A 78 -4.51 -16.81 12.44
C CYS A 78 -3.68 -17.89 13.15
N PRO A 79 -2.44 -18.16 12.70
CA PRO A 79 -1.61 -19.20 13.31
C PRO A 79 -1.13 -18.84 14.73
N ARG A 80 -1.20 -17.56 15.13
CA ARG A 80 -0.75 -17.08 16.44
C ARG A 80 -1.85 -17.10 17.51
N CYS A 81 -3.03 -16.56 17.24
CA CYS A 81 -4.11 -16.47 18.22
C CYS A 81 -5.32 -17.38 17.94
N GLY A 82 -5.36 -18.06 16.78
CA GLY A 82 -6.45 -18.96 16.41
C GLY A 82 -7.73 -18.28 15.93
N ALA A 83 -7.78 -16.94 15.88
CA ALA A 83 -8.92 -16.19 15.35
C ALA A 83 -9.21 -16.55 13.89
N ILE A 84 -10.48 -16.62 13.53
CA ILE A 84 -10.93 -16.99 12.18
C ILE A 84 -11.48 -15.75 11.48
N ALA A 85 -10.93 -15.45 10.31
CA ALA A 85 -11.51 -14.50 9.36
C ALA A 85 -12.34 -15.27 8.34
N TYR A 86 -13.62 -14.92 8.20
CA TYR A 86 -14.52 -15.53 7.22
C TYR A 86 -14.60 -14.72 5.93
N SER A 87 -14.23 -13.44 6.00
CA SER A 87 -14.23 -12.49 4.89
C SER A 87 -13.03 -11.54 5.00
N VAL A 88 -12.66 -10.90 3.88
CA VAL A 88 -11.63 -9.84 3.89
C VAL A 88 -12.01 -8.68 4.82
N LYS A 89 -13.32 -8.43 5.05
CA LYS A 89 -13.80 -7.37 5.97
C LYS A 89 -13.52 -7.67 7.44
N ASP A 90 -13.23 -8.93 7.78
CA ASP A 90 -12.79 -9.31 9.11
C ASP A 90 -11.33 -8.91 9.34
N ILE A 91 -10.57 -8.66 8.27
CA ILE A 91 -9.15 -8.34 8.29
C ILE A 91 -8.92 -6.87 7.95
N VAL A 92 -9.59 -6.34 6.93
CA VAL A 92 -9.40 -4.98 6.40
C VAL A 92 -10.60 -4.12 6.78
N CYS A 93 -10.36 -2.98 7.43
CA CYS A 93 -11.41 -2.04 7.79
C CYS A 93 -11.51 -0.84 6.83
N THR A 94 -10.40 -0.46 6.20
CA THR A 94 -10.34 0.66 5.24
C THR A 94 -9.40 0.31 4.11
N GLU A 95 -9.77 0.68 2.89
CA GLU A 95 -8.91 0.61 1.70
C GLU A 95 -9.03 1.93 0.93
N ILE A 96 -7.89 2.58 0.69
CA ILE A 96 -7.78 3.84 -0.03
C ILE A 96 -6.76 3.66 -1.15
N PRO A 97 -7.20 3.44 -2.38
CA PRO A 97 -6.32 3.47 -3.55
C PRO A 97 -5.60 4.82 -3.70
N LEU A 98 -4.30 4.76 -4.02
CA LEU A 98 -3.35 5.87 -4.13
C LEU A 98 -2.96 6.05 -5.60
N GLY A 99 -3.35 7.18 -6.18
CA GLY A 99 -3.09 7.46 -7.60
C GLY A 99 -3.92 6.59 -8.55
N ARG A 100 -3.35 6.28 -9.72
CA ARG A 100 -3.96 5.34 -10.67
C ARG A 100 -3.57 3.91 -10.28
N THR A 101 -4.54 3.03 -10.07
CA THR A 101 -4.30 1.59 -9.90
C THR A 101 -3.93 0.95 -11.25
N VAL A 102 -3.46 -0.30 -11.25
CA VAL A 102 -3.16 -1.07 -12.49
C VAL A 102 -4.29 -1.12 -13.51
N ASP A 103 -5.55 -0.96 -13.07
CA ASP A 103 -6.73 -0.89 -13.96
C ASP A 103 -6.90 0.49 -14.64
N GLY A 104 -5.98 1.43 -14.40
CA GLY A 104 -6.00 2.80 -14.95
C GLY A 104 -7.12 3.68 -14.40
N ALA A 105 -7.95 3.17 -13.50
CA ALA A 105 -9.05 3.90 -12.90
C ALA A 105 -8.56 4.76 -11.73
N TRP A 106 -8.99 6.02 -11.70
CA TRP A 106 -9.00 6.76 -10.45
C TRP A 106 -10.08 6.14 -9.56
N PRO A 107 -9.79 5.93 -8.28
CA PRO A 107 -10.79 5.36 -7.39
C PRO A 107 -11.94 6.31 -7.16
N VAL A 108 -13.16 5.79 -7.33
CA VAL A 108 -14.37 6.52 -6.99
C VAL A 108 -14.54 6.45 -5.46
N ILE A 109 -14.16 7.53 -4.78
CA ILE A 109 -14.46 7.72 -3.35
C ILE A 109 -15.96 8.05 -3.27
N ARG A 110 -16.81 7.04 -3.02
CA ARG A 110 -18.20 7.30 -2.61
C ARG A 110 -18.20 7.63 -1.13
N ARG A 111 -18.55 8.88 -0.81
CA ARG A 111 -18.88 9.34 0.55
C ARG A 111 -20.20 8.75 1.01
#